data_AF-A0A2V5NY35-F1
#
_entry.id   AF-A0A2V5NY35-F1
#
_cell.length_a   1.000
_cell.length_b   1.000
_cell.length_c   1.000
_cell.angle_alpha   90.00
_cell.angle_beta   90.00
_cell.angle_gamma   90.00
#
_symmetry.space_group_name_H-M   'P 1'
#
loop_
_entity.id
_entity.type
_entity.pdbx_description
1 polymer ?
#
loop_
_entity_poly.entity_id
_entity_poly.type
_entity_poly.pdbx_seq_one_letter_code
_entity_poly.pdbx_strand_id
1 'polypeptide(L)'
;MKALAVLSAFLLALSFSTRLPAQPTSLRIDRDIGPARVTIDAEPGFDYRLEAAPALPHSTDWDFLATLRLGSGSQSWLDAASGLESPRFYRAVKFGPAPPEAAQDFRLLDHLGRSRWLNYYLGMTNVRAVVLIFTGNGCLKLQEMVP
;
A
#
# COMPACT_ATOMS: atom_id res chain seq x y z
N MET A 1 -59.41 10.78 19.92
CA MET A 1 -58.53 9.60 20.12
C MET A 1 -58.32 8.92 18.77
N LYS A 2 -57.09 8.47 18.46
CA LYS A 2 -56.66 7.77 17.21
C LYS A 2 -56.16 8.67 16.07
N ALA A 3 -55.11 9.45 16.28
CA ALA A 3 -54.30 10.00 15.17
C ALA A 3 -52.82 10.23 15.51
N LEU A 4 -52.30 9.71 16.63
CA LEU A 4 -50.93 9.99 17.10
C LEU A 4 -50.02 8.75 17.22
N ALA A 5 -50.52 7.56 16.94
CA ALA A 5 -49.80 6.30 17.21
C ALA A 5 -49.09 5.69 15.99
N VAL A 6 -49.23 6.27 14.78
CA VAL A 6 -48.70 5.66 13.54
C VAL A 6 -47.33 6.22 13.15
N LEU A 7 -46.94 7.40 13.66
CA LEU A 7 -45.70 8.06 13.22
C LEU A 7 -44.43 7.53 13.89
N SER A 8 -44.53 6.84 15.03
CA SER A 8 -43.36 6.28 15.75
C SER A 8 -42.88 4.92 15.22
N ALA A 9 -43.69 4.21 14.42
CA ALA A 9 -43.31 2.90 13.91
C ALA A 9 -42.43 2.96 12.64
N PHE A 10 -42.40 4.10 11.93
CA PHE A 10 -41.67 4.21 10.67
C PHE A 10 -40.18 4.58 10.84
N LEU A 11 -39.80 5.14 12.00
CA LEU A 11 -38.41 5.51 12.30
C LEU A 11 -37.57 4.38 12.89
N LEU A 12 -38.18 3.26 13.30
CA LEU A 12 -37.46 2.10 13.84
C LEU A 12 -36.98 1.11 12.75
N ALA A 13 -37.40 1.29 11.49
CA ALA A 13 -37.08 0.38 10.39
C ALA A 13 -35.82 0.79 9.58
N LEU A 14 -35.22 1.95 9.87
CA LEU A 14 -34.02 2.44 9.17
C LEU A 14 -32.70 2.15 9.90
N SER A 15 -32.72 1.39 10.98
CA SER A 15 -31.50 0.93 11.66
C SER A 15 -31.05 -0.46 11.18
N PHE A 16 -31.33 -0.83 9.93
CA PHE A 16 -30.53 -1.84 9.25
C PHE A 16 -29.18 -1.20 8.93
N SER A 17 -28.25 -1.32 9.88
CA SER A 17 -26.84 -1.09 9.63
C SER A 17 -26.45 -2.01 8.48
N THR A 18 -26.34 -1.45 7.28
CA THR A 18 -25.80 -2.14 6.11
C THR A 18 -24.34 -2.46 6.42
N ARG A 19 -24.10 -3.64 7.00
CA ARG A 19 -22.75 -4.20 7.03
C ARG A 19 -22.44 -4.56 5.59
N LEU A 20 -21.84 -3.62 4.85
CA LEU A 20 -21.19 -3.95 3.59
C LEU A 20 -20.23 -5.12 3.89
N PRO A 21 -20.27 -6.21 3.11
CA PRO A 21 -19.32 -7.30 3.32
C PRO A 21 -17.91 -6.73 3.20
N ALA A 22 -17.08 -6.97 4.22
CA ALA A 22 -15.67 -6.60 4.18
C ALA A 22 -15.06 -7.22 2.92
N GLN A 23 -14.44 -6.40 2.07
CA GLN A 23 -13.85 -6.87 0.83
C GLN A 23 -12.81 -7.96 1.16
N PRO A 24 -12.93 -9.17 0.59
CA PRO A 24 -11.96 -10.23 0.85
C PRO A 24 -10.59 -9.76 0.35
N THR A 25 -9.56 -10.00 1.15
CA THR A 25 -8.17 -9.70 0.75
C THR A 25 -7.72 -10.77 -0.23
N SER A 26 -7.37 -10.37 -1.45
CA SER A 26 -6.79 -11.26 -2.46
C SER A 26 -5.45 -10.71 -2.96
N LEU A 27 -4.63 -11.63 -3.45
CA LEU A 27 -3.33 -11.34 -4.05
C LEU A 27 -3.32 -11.82 -5.48
N ARG A 28 -2.77 -10.98 -6.36
CA ARG A 28 -2.44 -11.34 -7.74
C ARG A 28 -0.95 -11.14 -7.96
N ILE A 29 -0.34 -12.09 -8.66
CA ILE A 29 1.08 -12.06 -8.97
C ILE A 29 1.21 -12.09 -10.49
N ASP A 30 1.90 -11.11 -11.04
CA ASP A 30 2.30 -11.04 -12.44
C ASP A 30 3.82 -11.20 -12.52
N ARG A 31 4.28 -12.07 -13.42
CA ARG A 31 5.69 -12.44 -13.66
C ARG A 31 6.08 -12.38 -15.13
N ASP A 32 5.28 -11.73 -15.98
CA ASP A 32 5.41 -11.88 -17.42
C ASP A 32 6.76 -11.39 -17.97
N ILE A 33 7.39 -10.39 -17.33
CA ILE A 33 8.73 -9.89 -17.71
C ILE A 33 9.49 -9.38 -16.47
N GLY A 34 10.31 -10.22 -15.84
CA GLY A 34 11.27 -9.80 -14.81
C GLY A 34 10.77 -9.96 -13.37
N PRO A 35 11.08 -9.02 -12.45
CA PRO A 35 10.67 -9.13 -11.06
C PRO A 35 9.15 -9.19 -10.90
N ALA A 36 8.68 -9.96 -9.93
CA ALA A 36 7.27 -10.17 -9.65
C ALA A 36 6.58 -8.87 -9.24
N ARG A 37 5.46 -8.58 -9.89
CA ARG A 37 4.51 -7.55 -9.47
C ARG A 37 3.41 -8.20 -8.65
N VAL A 38 3.26 -7.77 -7.41
CA VAL A 38 2.24 -8.27 -6.50
C VAL A 38 1.18 -7.18 -6.32
N THR A 39 -0.06 -7.50 -6.64
CA THR A 39 -1.21 -6.62 -6.45
C THR A 39 -2.05 -7.14 -5.29
N ILE A 40 -2.38 -6.24 -4.36
CA ILE A 40 -3.30 -6.48 -3.26
C ILE A 40 -4.64 -5.86 -3.63
N ASP A 41 -5.69 -6.68 -3.69
CA ASP A 41 -7.08 -6.22 -3.78
C ASP A 41 -7.73 -6.47 -2.41
N ALA A 42 -8.10 -5.41 -1.69
CA ALA A 42 -8.63 -5.52 -0.34
C ALA A 42 -9.40 -4.26 0.09
N GLU A 43 -9.78 -4.18 1.36
CA GLU A 43 -10.62 -3.10 1.87
C GLU A 43 -9.91 -1.73 1.74
N PRO A 44 -10.52 -0.74 1.06
CA PRO A 44 -9.97 0.61 0.98
C PRO A 44 -9.88 1.28 2.36
N GLY A 45 -8.93 2.19 2.53
CA GLY A 45 -8.75 2.93 3.78
C GLY A 45 -8.09 2.12 4.89
N PHE A 46 -7.46 1.00 4.57
CA PHE A 46 -6.62 0.24 5.50
C PHE A 46 -5.19 0.12 4.96
N ASP A 47 -4.28 -0.15 5.90
CA ASP A 47 -2.89 -0.45 5.61
C ASP A 47 -2.70 -1.96 5.54
N TYR A 48 -1.91 -2.41 4.57
CA TYR A 48 -1.61 -3.82 4.37
C TYR A 48 -0.10 -4.00 4.36
N ARG A 49 0.39 -4.88 5.23
CA ARG A 49 1.80 -5.29 5.23
C ARG A 49 1.96 -6.43 4.22
N LEU A 50 2.71 -6.15 3.16
CA LEU A 50 3.11 -7.14 2.17
C LEU A 50 4.39 -7.81 2.63
N GLU A 51 4.38 -9.13 2.63
CA GLU A 51 5.49 -9.94 3.09
C GLU A 51 5.75 -11.09 2.11
N ALA A 52 6.98 -11.61 2.12
CA ALA A 52 7.35 -12.79 1.37
C ALA A 52 8.10 -13.83 2.20
N ALA A 53 8.04 -15.08 1.75
CA ALA A 53 8.73 -16.21 2.37
C ALA A 53 9.28 -17.14 1.28
N PRO A 54 10.50 -17.70 1.43
CA PRO A 54 11.09 -18.56 0.42
C PRO A 54 10.42 -19.95 0.33
N ALA A 55 9.76 -20.42 1.40
CA ALA A 55 9.15 -21.74 1.46
C ALA A 55 7.84 -21.75 2.28
N LEU A 56 7.03 -22.80 2.13
CA LEU A 56 5.86 -23.10 2.96
C LEU A 56 5.86 -24.59 3.32
N PRO A 57 5.15 -25.03 4.39
CA PRO A 57 4.31 -24.26 5.31
C PRO A 57 5.02 -23.74 6.57
N HIS A 58 6.28 -24.10 6.79
CA HIS A 58 7.01 -23.83 8.04
C HIS A 58 7.85 -22.55 8.04
N SER A 59 7.63 -21.62 7.10
CA SER A 59 8.34 -20.34 7.15
C SER A 59 7.81 -19.50 8.30
N THR A 60 8.59 -19.48 9.38
CA THR A 60 8.42 -18.55 10.50
C THR A 60 8.94 -17.17 10.14
N ASP A 61 9.86 -17.10 9.19
CA ASP A 61 10.46 -15.87 8.69
C ASP A 61 9.70 -15.40 7.45
N TRP A 62 8.86 -14.41 7.64
CA TRP A 62 8.24 -13.64 6.57
C TRP A 62 8.96 -12.30 6.48
N ASP A 63 9.65 -12.09 5.38
CA ASP A 63 10.39 -10.87 5.12
C ASP A 63 9.42 -9.74 4.76
N PHE A 64 9.61 -8.61 5.41
CA PHE A 64 8.86 -7.40 5.10
C PHE A 64 9.26 -6.89 3.70
N LEU A 65 8.26 -6.66 2.84
CA LEU A 65 8.46 -6.02 1.55
C LEU A 65 8.02 -4.57 1.56
N ALA A 66 6.79 -4.30 2.00
CA ALA A 66 6.20 -2.97 2.00
C ALA A 66 4.98 -2.85 2.91
N THR A 67 4.64 -1.62 3.30
CA THR A 67 3.32 -1.25 3.84
C THR A 67 2.58 -0.45 2.78
N LEU A 68 1.40 -0.92 2.38
CA LEU A 68 0.59 -0.31 1.33
C LEU A 68 -0.74 0.19 1.89
N ARG A 69 -0.98 1.50 1.79
CA ARG A 69 -2.28 2.11 2.04
C ARG A 69 -3.16 1.95 0.80
N LEU A 70 -4.27 1.22 0.91
CA LEU A 70 -5.17 1.03 -0.23
C LEU A 70 -6.16 2.20 -0.31
N GLY A 71 -5.91 3.16 -1.20
CA GLY A 71 -6.82 4.29 -1.41
C GLY A 71 -8.13 3.90 -2.11
N SER A 72 -8.04 3.07 -3.15
CA SER A 72 -9.16 2.62 -3.99
C SER A 72 -9.44 1.12 -3.89
N GLY A 73 -8.91 0.46 -2.86
CA GLY A 73 -9.09 -0.99 -2.65
C GLY A 73 -8.17 -1.88 -3.50
N SER A 74 -7.24 -1.30 -4.26
CA SER A 74 -6.22 -2.02 -5.00
C SER A 74 -4.90 -1.24 -4.99
N GLN A 75 -3.77 -1.93 -4.80
CA GLN A 75 -2.44 -1.34 -4.91
C GLN A 75 -1.43 -2.41 -5.34
N SER A 76 -0.48 -2.02 -6.19
CA SER A 76 0.59 -2.91 -6.66
C SER A 76 1.95 -2.54 -6.06
N TRP A 77 2.76 -3.56 -5.83
CA TRP A 77 4.16 -3.47 -5.45
C TRP A 77 5.03 -4.28 -6.40
N LEU A 78 6.23 -3.78 -6.70
CA LEU A 78 7.22 -4.51 -7.49
C LEU A 78 8.28 -5.07 -6.54
N ASP A 79 8.34 -6.39 -6.40
CA ASP A 79 9.39 -7.04 -5.64
C ASP A 79 10.64 -7.20 -6.53
N ALA A 80 11.49 -6.18 -6.54
CA ALA A 80 12.70 -6.15 -7.36
C ALA A 80 13.65 -7.33 -7.10
N ALA A 81 13.71 -7.82 -5.85
CA ALA A 81 14.59 -8.92 -5.47
C ALA A 81 14.16 -10.25 -6.09
N SER A 82 12.87 -10.41 -6.39
CA SER A 82 12.33 -11.64 -6.98
C SER A 82 12.79 -11.92 -8.41
N GLY A 83 13.44 -10.96 -9.07
CA GLY A 83 14.11 -11.18 -10.36
C GLY A 83 15.45 -11.91 -10.25
N LEU A 84 16.07 -11.93 -9.08
CA LEU A 84 17.37 -12.59 -8.82
C LEU A 84 17.24 -13.78 -7.88
N GLU A 85 16.26 -13.75 -6.97
CA GLU A 85 16.06 -14.78 -5.97
C GLU A 85 15.15 -15.91 -6.44
N SER A 86 15.13 -17.02 -5.68
CA SER A 86 14.22 -18.12 -5.93
C SER A 86 12.74 -17.69 -5.87
N PRO A 87 11.83 -18.44 -6.52
CA PRO A 87 10.40 -18.27 -6.31
C PRO A 87 10.06 -18.25 -4.82
N ARG A 88 9.15 -17.35 -4.45
CA ARG A 88 8.77 -17.08 -3.06
C ARG A 88 7.25 -16.97 -2.96
N PHE A 89 6.73 -17.21 -1.77
CA PHE A 89 5.33 -17.05 -1.42
C PHE A 89 5.10 -15.64 -0.92
N TYR A 90 3.88 -15.13 -1.11
CA TYR A 90 3.49 -13.78 -0.69
C TYR A 90 2.26 -13.85 0.20
N ARG A 91 2.18 -12.94 1.17
CA ARG A 91 0.96 -12.69 1.94
C ARG A 91 0.77 -11.21 2.19
N ALA A 92 -0.48 -10.81 2.32
CA ALA A 92 -0.87 -9.48 2.77
C ALA A 92 -1.52 -9.62 4.15
N VAL A 93 -0.97 -8.91 5.12
CA VAL A 93 -1.52 -8.85 6.48
C VAL A 93 -2.22 -7.52 6.65
N LYS A 94 -3.53 -7.54 6.88
CA LYS A 94 -4.30 -6.33 7.18
C LYS A 94 -3.80 -5.76 8.50
N PHE A 95 -3.31 -4.53 8.45
CA PHE A 95 -3.00 -3.72 9.60
C PHE A 95 -4.18 -2.77 9.85
N GLY A 96 -4.38 -2.36 11.11
CA GLY A 96 -5.39 -1.35 11.43
C GLY A 96 -5.15 -0.05 10.65
N PRO A 97 -6.12 0.87 10.59
CA PRO A 97 -5.89 2.16 9.97
C PRO A 97 -4.79 2.88 10.76
N ALA A 98 -3.60 3.03 10.17
CA ALA A 98 -2.60 3.90 10.75
C ALA A 98 -2.98 5.35 10.43
N PRO A 99 -2.86 6.28 11.39
CA PRO A 99 -2.91 7.70 11.03
C PRO A 99 -1.80 7.97 10.00
N PRO A 100 -2.07 8.81 8.98
CA PRO A 100 -1.04 9.17 8.01
C PRO A 100 0.19 9.72 8.73
N GLU A 101 1.35 9.09 8.54
CA GLU A 101 2.62 9.61 9.04
C GLU A 101 3.23 10.52 7.96
N ALA A 102 3.61 11.74 8.37
CA ALA A 102 4.32 12.65 7.49
C ALA A 102 5.76 12.15 7.28
N ALA A 103 6.19 12.08 6.02
CA ALA A 103 7.58 11.75 5.72
C ALA A 103 8.52 12.78 6.36
N GLN A 104 9.55 12.31 7.05
CA GLN A 104 10.57 13.18 7.64
C GLN A 104 11.62 13.54 6.60
N ASP A 105 12.16 14.76 6.73
CA ASP A 105 13.32 15.19 5.94
C ASP A 105 14.49 14.24 6.18
N PHE A 106 15.22 13.92 5.12
CA PHE A 106 16.32 12.95 5.20
C PHE A 106 17.52 13.38 4.36
N ARG A 107 18.66 12.78 4.68
CA ARG A 107 19.93 13.08 4.03
C ARG A 107 20.30 12.00 3.04
N LEU A 108 20.52 12.39 1.80
CA LEU A 108 21.05 11.56 0.73
C LEU A 108 22.58 11.65 0.70
N LEU A 109 23.23 10.53 0.42
CA LEU A 109 24.68 10.44 0.18
C LEU A 109 24.90 10.09 -1.29
N ASP A 110 25.73 10.86 -1.98
CA ASP A 110 26.12 10.54 -3.35
C ASP A 110 27.28 9.54 -3.41
N HIS A 111 27.62 9.10 -4.62
CA HIS A 111 28.71 8.14 -4.88
C HIS A 111 30.11 8.67 -4.51
N LEU A 112 30.26 9.97 -4.27
CA LEU A 112 31.50 10.60 -3.79
C LEU A 112 31.47 10.81 -2.27
N GLY A 113 30.46 10.29 -1.57
CA GLY A 113 30.27 10.44 -0.12
C GLY A 113 29.78 11.82 0.31
N ARG A 114 29.36 12.69 -0.62
CA ARG A 114 28.84 14.01 -0.28
C ARG A 114 27.38 13.89 0.14
N SER A 115 27.04 14.57 1.22
CA SER A 115 25.70 14.54 1.77
C SER A 115 24.87 15.75 1.34
N ARG A 116 23.61 15.54 0.95
CA ARG A 116 22.63 16.60 0.71
C ARG A 116 21.33 16.30 1.44
N TRP A 117 20.71 17.34 2.00
CA TRP A 117 19.38 17.22 2.60
C TRP A 117 18.31 17.28 1.52
N LEU A 118 17.33 16.38 1.60
CA LEU A 118 16.04 16.55 0.96
C LEU A 118 15.05 17.01 2.04
N ASN A 119 14.53 18.22 1.86
CA ASN A 119 13.44 18.73 2.69
C ASN A 119 12.14 18.60 1.91
N TYR A 120 11.12 17.98 2.51
CA TYR A 120 9.82 17.79 1.89
C TYR A 120 8.96 19.06 1.92
N TYR A 121 9.30 20.03 2.79
CA TYR A 121 8.54 21.28 2.98
C TYR A 121 7.03 21.04 3.19
N LEU A 122 6.68 19.93 3.86
CA LEU A 122 5.29 19.57 4.13
C LEU A 122 4.61 20.70 4.90
N GLY A 123 3.51 21.23 4.36
CA GLY A 123 2.77 22.36 4.94
C GLY A 123 2.92 23.68 4.20
N MET A 124 3.84 23.79 3.23
CA MET A 124 3.88 24.95 2.34
C MET A 124 2.78 24.87 1.27
N THR A 125 2.03 25.97 1.06
CA THR A 125 0.86 25.99 0.15
C THR A 125 1.21 25.83 -1.33
N ASN A 126 2.46 26.07 -1.70
CA ASN A 126 2.99 25.95 -3.06
C ASN A 126 3.56 24.55 -3.37
N VAL A 127 3.73 23.67 -2.39
CA VAL A 127 4.22 22.30 -2.59
C VAL A 127 3.05 21.34 -2.52
N ARG A 128 2.66 20.76 -3.66
CA ARG A 128 1.52 19.82 -3.75
C ARG A 128 1.91 18.36 -3.59
N ALA A 129 3.09 18.00 -4.09
CA ALA A 129 3.61 16.65 -4.03
C ALA A 129 5.14 16.67 -4.15
N VAL A 130 5.79 15.68 -3.54
CA VAL A 130 7.19 15.35 -3.76
C VAL A 130 7.22 13.92 -4.29
N VAL A 131 7.83 13.74 -5.47
CA VAL A 131 7.94 12.42 -6.11
C VAL A 131 9.38 11.95 -5.97
N LEU A 132 9.56 10.79 -5.33
CA LEU A 132 10.85 10.11 -5.24
C LEU A 132 10.90 8.98 -6.26
N ILE A 133 11.94 8.99 -7.09
CA ILE A 133 12.21 7.93 -8.05
C ILE A 133 13.43 7.17 -7.54
N PHE A 134 13.22 5.93 -7.12
CA PHE A 134 14.28 5.04 -6.68
C PHE A 134 14.76 4.20 -7.85
N THR A 135 16.08 4.15 -8.05
CA THR A 135 16.70 3.52 -9.21
C THR A 135 17.80 2.59 -8.71
N GLY A 136 17.93 1.43 -9.34
CA GLY A 136 19.01 0.48 -9.05
C GLY A 136 20.18 0.67 -10.01
N ASN A 137 21.32 0.03 -9.70
CA ASN A 137 22.51 0.03 -10.57
C ASN A 137 22.27 -0.63 -11.95
N GLY A 138 21.10 -1.26 -12.17
CA GLY A 138 20.69 -1.74 -13.48
C GLY A 138 20.19 -0.59 -14.34
N CYS A 139 20.86 -0.35 -15.47
CA CYS A 139 20.55 0.69 -16.46
C CYS A 139 19.16 0.56 -17.10
N LEU A 140 18.08 0.71 -16.35
CA LEU A 140 16.80 1.11 -16.93
C LEU A 140 16.94 2.57 -17.35
N LYS A 141 16.54 2.89 -18.59
CA LYS A 141 16.55 4.25 -19.12
C LYS A 141 15.53 5.09 -18.35
N LEU A 142 15.98 5.74 -17.30
CA LEU A 142 15.18 6.66 -16.49
C LEU A 142 14.58 7.81 -17.31
N GLN A 143 15.23 8.16 -18.43
CA GLN A 143 14.72 9.13 -19.40
C GLN A 143 13.38 8.75 -20.02
N GLU A 144 13.00 7.46 -20.03
CA GLU A 144 11.71 7.02 -20.55
C GLU A 144 10.60 7.05 -19.47
N MET A 145 10.96 7.28 -18.19
CA MET A 145 10.02 7.27 -17.05
C MET A 145 9.63 8.66 -16.54
N VAL A 146 10.37 9.70 -16.96
CA VAL A 146 10.06 11.11 -16.63
C VAL A 146 9.65 11.78 -17.95
N PRO A 147 8.40 12.27 -18.08
CA PRO A 147 7.91 12.92 -19.30
C PRO A 147 8.73 14.14 -19.73
#